data_AF-A0A1L6JHU0-F1
#
_entry.id   AF-A0A1L6JHU0-F1
#
_cell.length_a   1.000
_cell.length_b   1.000
_cell.length_c   1.000
_cell.angle_alpha   90.00
_cell.angle_beta   90.00
_cell.angle_gamma   90.00
#
_symmetry.space_group_name_H-M   'P 1'
#
loop_
_entity.id
_entity.type
_entity.pdbx_description
1 polymer ?
#
loop_
_entity_poly.entity_id
_entity_poly.type
_entity_poly.pdbx_seq_one_letter_code
_entity_poly.pdbx_strand_id
1 'polypeptide(L)'
;MTGASGRLRPDPRRKARFREIARGIVAKDRYNRKYGIAVDTAGAIAQALERAYRDGVRDDPAAAVQAPEQDDAGPLEWALIPPRPRDAFWSICLYTLGRDTDLPRDGHLAPAITERGTPGWTLVAGGYTPDRVISDRSIGPLVRLGLIALAVDLPVRMIVTAQGKETWALFCQRGGMYPEDLTDI
;
A
#
# COMPACT_ATOMS: atom_id res chain seq x y z
N MET A 1 14.82 -38.95 15.75
CA MET A 1 13.75 -38.20 16.43
C MET A 1 14.01 -36.72 16.18
N THR A 2 13.05 -36.07 15.49
CA THR A 2 12.71 -34.61 15.47
C THR A 2 13.87 -33.61 15.60
N GLY A 3 14.23 -32.85 14.59
CA GLY A 3 13.38 -32.12 13.65
C GLY A 3 13.82 -30.66 13.74
N ALA A 4 14.67 -30.23 12.81
CA ALA A 4 15.20 -28.88 12.79
C ALA A 4 14.04 -27.90 12.60
N SER A 5 13.70 -27.17 13.68
CA SER A 5 12.72 -26.09 13.63
C SER A 5 13.33 -24.93 12.85
N GLY A 6 13.34 -25.05 11.52
CA GLY A 6 13.63 -23.93 10.63
C GLY A 6 12.70 -22.79 11.02
N ARG A 7 13.27 -21.64 11.39
CA ARG A 7 12.48 -20.42 11.62
C ARG A 7 11.70 -20.13 10.35
N LEU A 8 10.43 -20.54 10.32
CA LEU A 8 9.50 -20.20 9.26
C LEU A 8 9.55 -18.68 9.10
N ARG A 9 9.95 -18.21 7.92
CA ARG A 9 9.88 -16.78 7.60
C ARG A 9 8.42 -16.36 7.82
N PRO A 10 8.15 -15.27 8.57
CA PRO A 10 6.78 -14.84 8.78
C PRO A 10 6.14 -14.55 7.43
N ASP A 11 4.97 -15.13 7.17
CA ASP A 11 4.17 -14.85 5.98
C ASP A 11 4.05 -13.33 5.78
N PRO A 12 4.57 -12.78 4.65
CA PRO A 12 4.51 -11.36 4.35
C PRO A 12 3.09 -10.79 4.38
N ARG A 13 2.08 -11.56 3.94
CA ARG A 13 0.67 -11.14 3.93
C ARG A 13 0.15 -10.98 5.35
N ARG A 14 0.31 -12.01 6.18
CA ARG A 14 -0.04 -11.96 7.61
C ARG A 14 0.64 -10.80 8.33
N LYS A 15 1.92 -10.56 8.05
CA LYS A 15 2.68 -9.43 8.60
C LYS A 15 2.15 -8.07 8.12
N ALA A 16 1.76 -7.94 6.86
CA ALA A 16 1.17 -6.72 6.32
C ALA A 16 -0.17 -6.41 7.01
N ARG A 17 -1.06 -7.42 7.13
CA ARG A 17 -2.35 -7.32 7.81
C ARG A 17 -2.21 -6.87 9.26
N PHE A 18 -1.30 -7.45 10.03
CA PHE A 18 -1.06 -7.00 11.41
C PHE A 18 -0.57 -5.55 11.50
N ARG A 19 0.25 -5.12 10.55
CA ARG A 19 0.72 -3.72 10.50
C ARG A 19 -0.39 -2.75 10.10
N GLU A 20 -1.32 -3.15 9.24
CA GLU A 20 -2.53 -2.40 8.90
C GLU A 20 -3.37 -2.16 10.16
N ILE A 21 -3.69 -3.23 10.90
CA ILE A 21 -4.47 -3.18 12.15
C ILE A 21 -3.78 -2.28 13.18
N ALA A 22 -2.48 -2.47 13.41
CA ALA A 22 -1.73 -1.67 14.37
C ALA A 22 -1.76 -0.17 14.01
N ARG A 23 -1.62 0.17 12.72
CA ARG A 23 -1.71 1.57 12.27
C ARG A 23 -3.12 2.14 12.45
N GLY A 24 -4.16 1.35 12.18
CA GLY A 24 -5.55 1.73 12.40
C GLY A 24 -5.82 2.09 13.87
N ILE A 25 -5.34 1.27 14.81
CA ILE A 25 -5.46 1.53 16.25
C ILE A 25 -4.78 2.85 16.62
N VAL A 26 -3.52 3.05 16.22
CA VAL A 26 -2.76 4.28 16.54
C VAL A 26 -3.38 5.53 15.89
N ALA A 27 -3.88 5.41 14.66
CA ALA A 27 -4.54 6.52 13.97
C ALA A 27 -5.83 6.94 14.68
N LYS A 28 -6.67 5.97 15.09
CA LYS A 28 -7.90 6.22 15.83
C LYS A 28 -7.63 6.80 17.22
N ASP A 29 -6.64 6.30 17.94
CA ASP A 29 -6.17 6.86 19.21
C ASP A 29 -5.78 8.34 19.06
N ARG A 30 -4.91 8.66 18.09
CA ARG A 30 -4.47 10.05 17.84
C ARG A 30 -5.64 10.96 17.45
N TYR A 31 -6.57 10.47 16.63
CA TYR A 31 -7.76 11.21 16.25
C TYR A 31 -8.65 11.52 17.47
N ASN A 32 -9.01 10.49 18.25
CA ASN A 32 -9.88 10.65 19.42
C ASN A 32 -9.27 11.63 20.44
N ARG A 33 -7.97 11.51 20.72
CA ARG A 33 -7.25 12.46 21.60
C ARG A 33 -7.32 13.90 21.10
N LYS A 34 -7.15 14.12 19.79
CA LYS A 34 -7.19 15.46 19.19
C LYS A 34 -8.55 16.12 19.37
N TYR A 35 -9.63 15.35 19.36
CA TYR A 35 -11.01 15.86 19.44
C TYR A 35 -11.66 15.65 20.83
N GLY A 36 -10.89 15.30 21.86
CA GLY A 36 -11.40 15.10 23.22
C GLY A 36 -12.35 13.91 23.39
N ILE A 37 -12.35 12.97 22.44
CA ILE A 37 -13.17 11.77 22.48
C ILE A 37 -12.48 10.74 23.38
N ALA A 38 -13.25 10.00 24.18
CA ALA A 38 -12.73 8.92 25.01
C ALA A 38 -11.93 7.89 24.18
N VAL A 39 -10.87 7.37 24.77
CA VAL A 39 -9.92 6.48 24.10
C VAL A 39 -9.82 5.16 24.86
N ASP A 40 -10.05 4.06 24.15
CA ASP A 40 -9.84 2.70 24.66
C ASP A 40 -8.85 1.93 23.77
N THR A 41 -7.58 2.33 23.83
CA THR A 41 -6.50 1.70 23.04
C THR A 41 -6.22 0.28 23.52
N ALA A 42 -6.34 0.04 24.84
CA ALA A 42 -6.12 -1.27 25.43
C ALA A 42 -7.18 -2.29 24.95
N GLY A 43 -8.46 -1.92 24.96
CA GLY A 43 -9.54 -2.75 24.41
C GLY A 43 -9.38 -2.98 22.91
N ALA A 44 -8.98 -1.97 22.13
CA ALA A 44 -8.71 -2.14 20.71
C ALA A 44 -7.55 -3.12 20.42
N ILE A 45 -6.49 -3.09 21.23
CA ILE A 45 -5.38 -4.06 21.16
C ILE A 45 -5.87 -5.46 21.55
N ALA A 46 -6.62 -5.59 22.65
CA ALA A 46 -7.14 -6.88 23.11
C ALA A 46 -8.02 -7.55 22.05
N GLN A 47 -8.93 -6.80 21.42
CA GLN A 47 -9.78 -7.28 20.33
C GLN A 47 -8.96 -7.70 19.10
N ALA A 48 -7.92 -6.93 18.74
CA ALA A 48 -7.05 -7.27 17.63
C ALA A 48 -6.27 -8.58 17.87
N LEU A 49 -5.77 -8.78 19.10
CA LEU A 49 -5.11 -10.02 19.51
C LEU A 49 -6.07 -11.20 19.52
N GLU A 50 -7.28 -11.03 20.04
CA GLU A 50 -8.31 -12.08 20.07
C GLU A 50 -8.73 -12.49 18.65
N ARG A 51 -8.91 -11.52 17.75
CA ARG A 51 -9.20 -11.78 16.33
C ARG A 51 -8.07 -12.54 15.66
N ALA A 52 -6.81 -12.10 15.86
CA ALA A 52 -5.64 -12.78 15.31
C ALA A 52 -5.50 -14.22 15.83
N TYR A 53 -5.82 -14.46 17.10
CA TYR A 53 -5.85 -15.80 17.68
C TYR A 53 -6.92 -16.69 17.04
N ARG A 54 -8.16 -16.19 16.92
CA ARG A 54 -9.26 -16.94 16.28
C ARG A 54 -8.95 -17.27 14.82
N ASP A 55 -8.36 -16.33 14.08
CA ASP A 55 -7.95 -16.55 12.69
C ASP A 55 -6.88 -17.65 12.62
N GLY A 56 -5.86 -17.60 13.50
CA GLY A 56 -4.82 -18.64 13.56
C GLY A 56 -5.27 -20.01 14.06
N VAL A 57 -6.39 -20.11 14.79
CA VAL A 57 -7.00 -21.38 15.21
C VAL A 57 -7.88 -21.99 14.11
N ARG A 58 -8.42 -21.16 13.21
CA ARG A 58 -9.21 -21.61 12.04
C ARG A 58 -8.34 -22.07 10.89
N ASP A 59 -7.11 -21.56 10.78
CA ASP A 59 -6.12 -22.05 9.85
C ASP A 59 -5.67 -23.47 10.27
N ASP A 60 -6.08 -24.50 9.53
CA ASP A 60 -5.60 -25.87 9.71
C ASP A 60 -4.06 -25.89 9.57
N PRO A 61 -3.29 -26.48 10.50
CA PRO A 61 -1.84 -26.62 10.34
C PRO A 61 -1.43 -27.39 9.08
N ALA A 62 -2.33 -28.17 8.46
CA ALA A 62 -2.13 -28.80 7.16
C ALA A 62 -2.38 -27.85 5.96
N ALA A 63 -3.11 -26.76 6.17
CA ALA A 63 -3.34 -25.68 5.21
C ALA A 63 -2.30 -24.55 5.37
N ALA A 64 -1.05 -24.92 5.65
CA ALA A 64 0.08 -24.06 5.32
C ALA A 64 0.12 -23.92 3.79
N VAL A 65 -0.78 -23.08 3.27
CA VAL A 65 -0.71 -22.58 1.91
C VAL A 65 0.70 -22.05 1.80
N GLN A 66 1.51 -22.75 0.99
CA GLN A 66 2.78 -22.24 0.55
C GLN A 66 2.46 -20.86 -0.01
N ALA A 67 2.76 -19.81 0.76
CA ALA A 67 2.66 -18.45 0.25
C ALA A 67 3.46 -18.50 -1.04
N PRO A 68 2.84 -18.28 -2.21
CA PRO A 68 3.57 -18.35 -3.46
C PRO A 68 4.77 -17.43 -3.26
N GLU A 69 5.98 -17.98 -3.42
CA GLU A 69 7.17 -17.17 -3.54
C GLU A 69 6.82 -16.13 -4.58
N GLN A 70 6.67 -14.89 -4.14
CA GLN A 70 6.36 -13.82 -5.04
C GLN A 70 7.59 -13.70 -5.91
N ASP A 71 7.48 -14.17 -7.15
CA ASP A 71 8.55 -14.07 -8.12
C ASP A 71 8.91 -12.59 -8.20
N ASP A 72 10.20 -12.25 -8.00
CA ASP A 72 10.66 -10.85 -7.90
C ASP A 72 10.32 -10.03 -9.17
N ALA A 73 9.90 -10.71 -10.25
CA ALA A 73 9.51 -10.14 -11.53
C ALA A 73 7.99 -9.98 -11.75
N GLY A 74 7.13 -10.44 -10.83
CA GLY A 74 5.67 -10.39 -11.01
C GLY A 74 4.98 -9.14 -10.44
N PRO A 75 3.68 -8.91 -10.77
CA PRO A 75 2.88 -7.86 -10.16
C PRO A 75 2.84 -8.01 -8.64
N LEU A 76 3.08 -6.91 -7.93
CA LEU A 76 3.04 -6.89 -6.47
C LEU A 76 1.60 -7.04 -5.99
N GLU A 77 1.38 -7.81 -4.92
CA GLU A 77 0.05 -7.87 -4.33
C GLU A 77 -0.33 -6.54 -3.66
N TRP A 78 -1.53 -6.06 -3.96
CA TRP A 78 -2.03 -4.77 -3.50
C TRP A 78 -1.95 -4.57 -1.97
N ALA A 79 -2.27 -5.63 -1.21
CA ALA A 79 -2.21 -5.63 0.25
C ALA A 79 -0.79 -5.40 0.82
N LEU A 80 0.26 -5.71 0.05
CA LEU A 80 1.66 -5.55 0.49
C LEU A 80 2.15 -4.10 0.41
N ILE A 81 1.49 -3.25 -0.37
CA ILE A 81 1.78 -1.82 -0.40
C ILE A 81 1.34 -1.21 0.94
N PRO A 82 2.19 -0.49 1.69
CA PRO A 82 1.78 0.11 2.95
C PRO A 82 0.66 1.14 2.76
N PRO A 83 -0.19 1.42 3.77
CA PRO A 83 -1.49 2.09 3.55
C PRO A 83 -1.36 3.47 2.91
N ARG A 84 -0.55 4.35 3.51
CA ARG A 84 -0.32 5.71 2.98
C ARG A 84 0.35 5.73 1.60
N PRO A 85 1.40 4.93 1.35
CA PRO A 85 1.91 4.71 0.01
C PRO A 85 0.87 4.15 -0.96
N ARG A 86 -0.02 3.26 -0.52
CA ARG A 86 -1.09 2.64 -1.33
C ARG A 86 -2.08 3.68 -1.80
N ASP A 87 -2.53 4.57 -0.92
CA ASP A 87 -3.39 5.71 -1.29
C ASP A 87 -2.73 6.57 -2.37
N ALA A 88 -1.45 6.92 -2.17
CA ALA A 88 -0.70 7.72 -3.14
C ALA A 88 -0.56 6.97 -4.47
N PHE A 89 -0.23 5.68 -4.44
CA PHE A 89 -0.06 4.86 -5.64
C PHE A 89 -1.36 4.68 -6.41
N TRP A 90 -2.48 4.50 -5.71
CA TRP A 90 -3.81 4.45 -6.32
C TRP A 90 -4.12 5.73 -7.08
N SER A 91 -3.92 6.91 -6.47
CA SER A 91 -4.14 8.19 -7.15
C SER A 91 -3.22 8.35 -8.35
N ILE A 92 -1.92 8.03 -8.19
CA ILE A 92 -0.96 8.07 -9.28
C ILE A 92 -1.45 7.20 -10.44
N CYS A 93 -1.77 5.93 -10.20
CA CYS A 93 -2.20 5.02 -11.27
C CYS A 93 -3.51 5.46 -11.90
N LEU A 94 -4.51 5.86 -11.11
CA LEU A 94 -5.80 6.30 -11.62
C LEU A 94 -5.65 7.45 -12.62
N TYR A 95 -4.83 8.45 -12.30
CA TYR A 95 -4.68 9.63 -13.15
C TYR A 95 -3.60 9.52 -14.22
N THR A 96 -2.70 8.54 -14.14
CA THR A 96 -1.66 8.29 -15.16
C THR A 96 -1.97 7.14 -16.11
N LEU A 97 -2.73 6.16 -15.66
CA LEU A 97 -3.05 4.94 -16.42
C LEU A 97 -4.54 4.81 -16.69
N GLY A 98 -5.40 5.47 -15.89
CA GLY A 98 -6.85 5.26 -15.97
C GLY A 98 -7.25 3.86 -15.48
N ARG A 99 -8.44 3.41 -15.86
CA ARG A 99 -8.93 2.04 -15.68
C ARG A 99 -9.25 1.46 -17.05
N ASP A 100 -9.01 0.15 -17.27
CA ASP A 100 -9.31 -0.73 -18.44
C ASP A 100 -9.58 -0.09 -19.82
N THR A 101 -10.52 0.86 -19.93
CA THR A 101 -11.00 1.50 -21.16
C THR A 101 -10.62 2.97 -21.31
N ASP A 102 -9.94 3.58 -20.34
CA ASP A 102 -9.47 4.95 -20.43
C ASP A 102 -8.24 5.02 -21.35
N LEU A 103 -8.22 6.02 -22.25
CA LEU A 103 -6.99 6.36 -22.97
C LEU A 103 -5.88 6.66 -21.95
N PRO A 104 -4.63 6.18 -22.18
CA PRO A 104 -3.51 6.50 -21.31
C PRO A 104 -3.45 8.00 -21.08
N ARG A 105 -3.60 8.40 -19.82
CA ARG A 105 -3.49 9.80 -19.41
C ARG A 105 -2.03 10.03 -19.14
N ASP A 106 -1.28 10.53 -20.13
CA ASP A 106 0.19 10.63 -20.17
C ASP A 106 0.80 11.45 -19.00
N GLY A 107 0.60 10.93 -17.79
CA GLY A 107 0.71 11.64 -16.54
C GLY A 107 1.94 11.18 -15.80
N HIS A 108 2.49 12.08 -15.01
CA HIS A 108 3.74 11.86 -14.32
C HIS A 108 3.76 12.65 -13.02
N LEU A 109 4.74 12.34 -12.17
CA LEU A 109 5.01 13.13 -10.98
C LEU A 109 6.13 14.12 -11.27
N ALA A 110 5.87 15.40 -11.01
CA ALA A 110 6.88 16.46 -11.07
C ALA A 110 7.31 16.87 -9.65
N PRO A 111 8.58 17.27 -9.45
CA PRO A 111 9.03 17.83 -8.18
C PRO A 111 8.18 19.03 -7.76
N ALA A 112 7.81 19.10 -6.48
CA ALA A 112 7.03 20.18 -5.90
C ALA A 112 7.42 20.43 -4.45
N ILE A 113 6.96 21.56 -3.90
CA ILE A 113 7.14 21.90 -2.48
C ILE A 113 5.81 21.72 -1.77
N THR A 114 5.81 20.94 -0.69
CA THR A 114 4.64 20.78 0.16
C THR A 114 4.30 22.07 0.90
N GLU A 115 3.08 22.21 1.42
CA GLU A 115 2.66 23.36 2.26
C GLU A 115 3.59 23.62 3.46
N ARG A 116 4.31 22.60 3.93
CA ARG A 116 5.26 22.70 5.05
C ARG A 116 6.67 23.10 4.62
N GLY A 117 6.88 23.45 3.35
CA GLY A 117 8.18 23.80 2.80
C GLY A 117 9.11 22.60 2.56
N THR A 118 8.65 21.36 2.74
CA THR A 118 9.47 20.16 2.46
C THR A 118 9.30 19.69 1.02
N PRO A 119 10.34 19.06 0.42
CA PRO A 119 10.24 18.44 -0.91
C PRO A 119 9.12 17.39 -0.99
N GLY A 120 8.54 17.28 -2.18
CA GLY A 120 7.53 16.30 -2.52
C GLY A 120 7.28 16.26 -4.02
N TRP A 121 6.16 15.65 -4.38
CA TRP A 121 5.82 15.32 -5.76
C TRP A 121 4.38 15.70 -6.03
N THR A 122 4.14 16.42 -7.12
CA THR A 122 2.79 16.74 -7.60
C THR A 122 2.47 15.92 -8.82
N LEU A 123 1.22 15.49 -8.92
CA LEU A 123 0.73 14.73 -10.06
C LEU A 123 0.33 15.69 -11.18
N VAL A 124 0.96 15.50 -12.34
CA VAL A 124 0.71 16.24 -13.57
C VAL A 124 -0.01 15.29 -14.52
N ALA A 125 -1.30 15.53 -14.75
CA ALA A 125 -2.12 14.77 -15.68
C ALA A 125 -3.16 15.68 -16.34
N GLY A 126 -3.47 15.42 -17.61
CA GLY A 126 -4.43 16.22 -18.37
C GLY A 126 -5.82 16.23 -17.72
N GLY A 127 -6.36 17.42 -17.47
CA GLY A 127 -7.68 17.60 -16.83
C GLY A 127 -7.73 17.27 -15.33
N TYR A 128 -6.60 17.04 -14.69
CA TYR A 128 -6.50 16.85 -13.24
C TYR A 128 -5.80 18.05 -12.60
N THR A 129 -6.49 18.69 -11.66
CA THR A 129 -5.88 19.71 -10.80
C THR A 129 -5.49 19.04 -9.49
N PRO A 130 -4.19 18.85 -9.21
CA PRO A 130 -3.75 18.25 -7.96
C PRO A 130 -4.18 19.12 -6.78
N ASP A 131 -4.90 18.53 -5.84
CA ASP A 131 -5.32 19.16 -4.59
C ASP A 131 -4.23 19.08 -3.52
N ARG A 132 -3.20 18.23 -3.72
CA ARG A 132 -2.16 17.99 -2.73
C ARG A 132 -0.83 17.52 -3.31
N VAL A 133 0.26 17.97 -2.68
CA VAL A 133 1.62 17.45 -2.91
C VAL A 133 1.85 16.17 -2.09
N ILE A 134 2.30 15.11 -2.77
CA ILE A 134 2.67 13.83 -2.17
C ILE A 134 4.07 13.94 -1.56
N SER A 135 4.18 13.74 -0.25
CA SER A 135 5.47 13.82 0.43
C SER A 135 6.41 12.66 0.07
N ASP A 136 7.72 12.89 0.14
CA ASP A 136 8.75 11.84 -0.05
C ASP A 136 8.57 10.61 0.85
N ARG A 137 7.95 10.77 2.03
CA ARG A 137 7.67 9.63 2.93
C ARG A 137 6.69 8.62 2.34
N SER A 138 5.79 9.06 1.46
CA SER A 138 4.86 8.17 0.75
C SER A 138 5.49 7.63 -0.54
N ILE A 139 6.35 8.41 -1.19
CA ILE A 139 7.04 8.03 -2.44
C ILE A 139 8.15 7.01 -2.21
N GLY A 140 8.97 7.19 -1.18
CA GLY A 140 10.12 6.32 -0.90
C GLY A 140 9.79 4.82 -0.78
N PRO A 141 8.69 4.42 -0.10
CA PRO A 141 8.22 3.05 -0.13
C PRO A 141 7.84 2.53 -1.53
N LEU A 142 7.20 3.34 -2.38
CA LEU A 142 6.82 2.95 -3.74
C LEU A 142 8.02 2.74 -4.65
N VAL A 143 9.05 3.60 -4.52
CA VAL A 143 10.33 3.44 -5.23
C VAL A 143 11.04 2.16 -4.78
N ARG A 144 11.09 1.88 -3.47
CA ARG A 144 11.71 0.66 -2.94
C ARG A 144 10.97 -0.63 -3.34
N LEU A 145 9.67 -0.52 -3.58
CA LEU A 145 8.84 -1.62 -4.09
C LEU A 145 8.89 -1.73 -5.62
N GLY A 146 9.66 -0.89 -6.31
CA GLY A 146 9.81 -0.94 -7.76
C GLY A 146 8.58 -0.46 -8.53
N LEU A 147 7.57 0.14 -7.88
CA LEU A 147 6.30 0.52 -8.51
C LEU A 147 6.37 1.84 -9.30
N ILE A 148 7.24 2.74 -8.88
CA ILE A 148 7.53 4.01 -9.55
C ILE A 148 9.04 4.23 -9.59
N ALA A 149 9.51 4.95 -10.59
CA ALA A 149 10.92 5.26 -10.75
C ALA A 149 11.11 6.68 -11.30
N LEU A 150 12.28 7.26 -11.03
CA LEU A 150 12.74 8.45 -11.73
C LEU A 150 12.90 8.11 -13.22
N ALA A 151 12.35 8.96 -14.08
CA ALA A 151 12.65 8.91 -15.50
C ALA A 151 14.08 9.43 -15.72
N VAL A 152 14.77 8.86 -16.71
CA VAL A 152 16.19 9.16 -17.00
C VAL A 152 16.34 10.46 -17.81
N ASP A 153 15.23 11.06 -18.23
CA ASP A 153 15.20 12.26 -19.04
C ASP A 153 14.90 13.55 -18.24
N LEU A 154 15.13 14.68 -18.89
CA LEU A 154 14.77 16.00 -18.39
C LEU A 154 13.45 16.47 -19.05
N PRO A 155 12.56 17.17 -18.32
CA PRO A 155 12.70 17.56 -16.90
C PRO A 155 12.56 16.38 -15.95
N VAL A 156 13.14 16.50 -14.74
CA VAL A 156 13.05 15.47 -13.69
C VAL A 156 11.60 15.14 -13.43
N ARG A 157 11.24 13.87 -13.62
CA ARG A 157 9.91 13.34 -13.35
C ARG A 157 9.99 11.91 -12.82
N MET A 158 8.96 11.48 -12.11
CA MET A 158 8.76 10.05 -11.81
C MET A 158 7.61 9.49 -12.62
N ILE A 159 7.76 8.24 -13.05
CA ILE A 159 6.80 7.49 -13.85
C ILE A 159 6.49 6.15 -13.19
N VAL A 160 5.32 5.59 -13.51
CA VAL A 160 4.95 4.23 -13.12
C VAL A 160 5.78 3.23 -13.92
N THR A 161 6.44 2.30 -13.25
CA THR A 161 7.27 1.27 -13.88
C THR A 161 6.41 0.20 -14.58
N ALA A 162 7.04 -0.72 -15.31
CA ALA A 162 6.35 -1.89 -15.85
C ALA A 162 5.66 -2.70 -14.74
N GLN A 163 6.38 -3.02 -13.66
CA GLN A 163 5.82 -3.72 -12.50
C GLN A 163 4.67 -2.95 -11.85
N GLY A 164 4.78 -1.62 -11.75
CA GLY A 164 3.69 -0.78 -11.24
C GLY A 164 2.44 -0.84 -12.11
N LYS A 165 2.60 -0.84 -13.44
CA LYS A 165 1.49 -0.97 -14.41
C LYS A 165 0.82 -2.34 -14.29
N GLU A 166 1.59 -3.41 -14.19
CA GLU A 166 1.06 -4.78 -14.02
C GLU A 166 0.34 -4.93 -12.67
N THR A 167 0.90 -4.34 -11.61
CA THR A 167 0.27 -4.31 -10.28
C THR A 167 -1.09 -3.60 -10.32
N TRP A 168 -1.16 -2.46 -11.01
CA TRP A 168 -2.41 -1.72 -11.18
C TRP A 168 -3.43 -2.48 -12.03
N ALA A 169 -3.00 -3.07 -13.14
CA ALA A 169 -3.86 -3.87 -14.00
C ALA A 169 -4.47 -5.06 -13.24
N LEU A 170 -3.67 -5.75 -12.43
CA LEU A 170 -4.15 -6.85 -11.59
C LEU A 170 -5.16 -6.37 -10.53
N PHE A 171 -4.93 -5.21 -9.92
CA PHE A 171 -5.87 -4.60 -8.97
C PHE A 171 -7.22 -4.29 -9.64
N CYS A 172 -7.21 -3.67 -10.82
CA CYS A 172 -8.43 -3.40 -11.59
C CYS A 172 -9.14 -4.68 -12.01
N GLN A 173 -8.41 -5.67 -12.54
CA GLN A 173 -8.96 -6.96 -12.97
C GLN A 173 -9.66 -7.71 -11.82
N ARG A 174 -9.14 -7.58 -10.60
CA ARG A 174 -9.76 -8.16 -9.39
C ARG A 174 -10.93 -7.33 -8.84
N GLY A 175 -11.34 -6.27 -9.52
CA GLY A 175 -12.47 -5.43 -9.15
C GLY A 175 -12.15 -4.35 -8.12
N GLY A 176 -10.87 -4.04 -7.87
CA GLY A 176 -10.48 -3.01 -6.92
C GLY A 176 -10.97 -1.62 -7.35
N MET A 177 -11.72 -0.94 -6.49
CA MET A 177 -12.27 0.40 -6.71
C MET A 177 -11.49 1.46 -5.93
N TYR A 178 -11.21 1.20 -4.66
CA TYR A 178 -10.60 2.12 -3.71
C TYR A 178 -9.29 1.57 -3.12
N PRO A 179 -8.38 2.40 -2.59
CA PRO A 179 -7.11 1.95 -2.03
C PRO A 179 -7.24 0.84 -0.98
N GLU A 180 -8.31 0.85 -0.20
CA GLU A 180 -8.64 -0.13 0.85
C GLU A 180 -9.17 -1.47 0.32
N ASP A 181 -9.56 -1.57 -0.95
CA ASP A 181 -10.08 -2.80 -1.52
C ASP A 181 -8.98 -3.85 -1.67
N LEU A 182 -9.38 -5.13 -1.65
CA LEU A 182 -8.47 -6.27 -1.84
C LEU A 182 -7.33 -6.30 -0.79
N THR A 183 -7.58 -5.72 0.39
CA THR A 183 -6.67 -5.73 1.55
C THR A 183 -7.06 -6.76 2.61
N ASP A 184 -8.31 -7.22 2.58
CA ASP A 184 -8.79 -8.34 3.37
C ASP A 184 -8.35 -9.65 2.71
N ILE A 185 -7.38 -10.31 3.33
CA ILE A 185 -7.00 -11.71 3.07
C ILE A 185 -7.35 -12.52 4.31
#